data_AF-A0AAU9X5T4-F1
#
_entry.id   AF-A0AAU9X5T4-F1
#
_cell.length_a   1.000
_cell.length_b   1.000
_cell.length_c   1.000
_cell.angle_alpha   90.00
_cell.angle_beta   90.00
_cell.angle_gamma   90.00
#
_symmetry.space_group_name_H-M   'P 1'
#
loop_
_entity.id
_entity.type
_entity.pdbx_description
1 polymer ?
#
loop_
_entity_poly.entity_id
_entity_poly.type
_entity_poly.pdbx_seq_one_letter_code
_entity_poly.pdbx_strand_id
1 'polypeptide(L)'
;MEELTKEAEAKLQMLLYTNGKTRGIVEKGNLGAVARHRDNLQALVKEVDALKLKVEQTMFKAGKSAEDVGSWSSSIEEPIAEADEEVSRLEKWLVETNGEIEHRKHKDEEERKARAREEELKFEREQMEMKLEFERQLEETKAKQQPVEKANQIEQKGQQSYRNYRSQNPKVRAEIDGLPLTTEGYERAKNILIGEYGKTSEIVNAYVQNIANLPVITGTQPAPI
;
A
#
# COMPACT_ATOMS: atom_id res chain seq x y z
N MET A 1 -11.26 -31.91 73.26
CA MET A 1 -12.09 -32.38 72.13
C MET A 1 -13.01 -31.25 71.69
N GLU A 2 -13.88 -30.75 72.56
CA GLU A 2 -14.89 -29.74 72.22
C GLU A 2 -14.34 -28.46 71.56
N GLU A 3 -13.25 -27.89 72.09
CA GLU A 3 -12.60 -26.71 71.49
C GLU A 3 -12.06 -26.97 70.07
N LEU A 4 -11.43 -28.13 69.83
CA LEU A 4 -10.91 -28.47 68.49
C LEU A 4 -12.04 -28.72 67.49
N THR A 5 -13.15 -29.31 67.94
CA THR A 5 -14.34 -29.49 67.10
C THR A 5 -14.95 -28.15 66.71
N LYS A 6 -15.09 -27.21 67.65
CA LYS A 6 -15.54 -25.83 67.37
C LYS A 6 -14.61 -25.09 66.42
N GLU A 7 -13.30 -25.27 66.57
CA GLU A 7 -12.30 -24.68 65.66
C GLU A 7 -12.44 -25.22 64.23
N ALA A 8 -12.60 -26.55 64.09
CA ALA A 8 -12.83 -27.19 62.80
C ALA A 8 -14.13 -26.69 62.13
N GLU A 9 -15.21 -26.59 62.89
CA GLU A 9 -16.50 -26.04 62.41
C GLU A 9 -16.38 -24.57 61.98
N ALA A 10 -15.69 -23.73 62.75
CA ALA A 10 -15.47 -22.33 62.40
C ALA A 10 -14.67 -22.18 61.10
N LYS A 11 -13.64 -23.02 60.90
CA LYS A 11 -12.86 -23.04 59.66
C LYS A 11 -13.67 -23.59 58.48
N LEU A 12 -14.51 -24.59 58.69
CA LEU A 12 -15.45 -25.11 57.68
C LEU A 12 -16.43 -24.02 57.21
N GLN A 13 -16.98 -23.24 58.14
CA GLN A 13 -17.84 -22.10 57.80
C GLN A 13 -17.09 -21.03 56.99
N MET A 14 -15.83 -20.77 57.33
CA MET A 14 -14.98 -19.86 56.54
C MET A 14 -14.74 -20.39 55.13
N LEU A 15 -14.52 -21.70 54.97
CA LEU A 15 -14.36 -22.36 53.66
C LEU A 15 -15.62 -22.20 52.82
N LEU A 16 -16.79 -22.57 53.35
CA LEU A 16 -18.08 -22.45 52.68
C LEU A 16 -18.38 -21.00 52.26
N TYR A 17 -18.16 -20.04 53.17
CA TYR A 17 -18.34 -18.62 52.89
C TYR A 17 -17.42 -18.13 51.77
N THR A 18 -16.16 -18.57 51.78
CA THR A 18 -15.18 -18.21 50.75
C THR A 18 -15.57 -18.85 49.42
N ASN A 19 -15.99 -20.11 49.41
CA ASN A 19 -16.43 -20.81 48.21
C ASN A 19 -17.68 -20.17 47.59
N GLY A 20 -18.63 -19.72 48.41
CA GLY A 20 -19.81 -18.98 47.96
C GLY A 20 -19.50 -17.67 47.21
N LYS A 21 -18.29 -17.10 47.38
CA LYS A 21 -17.85 -15.90 46.65
C LYS A 21 -17.22 -16.19 45.29
N THR A 22 -16.89 -17.44 44.98
CA THR A 22 -16.13 -17.84 43.79
C THR A 22 -16.72 -17.27 42.51
N ARG A 23 -18.03 -17.47 42.30
CA ARG A 23 -18.74 -16.99 41.11
C ARG A 23 -18.57 -15.49 40.89
N GLY A 24 -18.81 -14.68 41.92
CA GLY A 24 -18.73 -13.21 41.81
C GLY A 24 -17.31 -12.68 41.60
N ILE A 25 -16.28 -13.47 41.89
CA ILE A 25 -14.88 -13.13 41.61
C ILE A 25 -14.54 -13.49 40.16
N VAL A 26 -14.98 -14.66 39.69
CA VAL A 26 -14.80 -15.12 38.30
C VAL A 26 -15.51 -14.20 37.32
N GLU A 27 -16.74 -13.77 37.61
CA GLU A 27 -17.52 -12.85 36.76
C GLU A 27 -16.83 -11.50 36.51
N LYS A 28 -15.95 -11.07 37.42
CA LYS A 28 -15.15 -9.84 37.24
C LYS A 28 -13.99 -10.01 36.26
N GLY A 29 -13.66 -11.24 35.86
CA GLY A 29 -12.65 -11.56 34.85
C GLY A 29 -11.21 -11.19 35.21
N ASN A 30 -10.93 -10.78 36.45
CA ASN A 30 -9.59 -10.39 36.85
C ASN A 30 -8.76 -11.63 37.23
N LEU A 31 -7.87 -12.05 36.32
CA LEU A 31 -6.95 -13.19 36.51
C LEU A 31 -6.25 -13.18 37.85
N GLY A 32 -5.68 -12.04 38.27
CA GLY A 32 -4.95 -11.94 39.53
C GLY A 32 -5.85 -12.07 40.76
N ALA A 33 -7.09 -11.58 40.67
CA ALA A 33 -8.07 -11.75 41.75
C ALA A 33 -8.54 -13.22 41.85
N VAL A 34 -8.76 -13.88 40.71
CA VAL A 34 -9.15 -15.28 40.65
C VAL A 34 -8.02 -16.20 41.15
N ALA A 35 -6.77 -15.94 40.78
CA ALA A 35 -5.61 -16.69 41.26
C ALA A 35 -5.46 -16.62 42.78
N ARG A 36 -5.53 -15.42 43.36
CA ARG A 36 -5.49 -15.24 44.82
C ARG A 36 -6.67 -15.93 45.51
N HIS A 37 -7.85 -15.89 44.91
CA HIS A 37 -9.03 -16.57 45.45
C HIS A 37 -8.87 -18.09 45.47
N ARG A 38 -8.34 -18.67 44.37
CA ARG A 38 -7.99 -20.08 44.28
C ARG A 38 -6.98 -20.48 45.35
N ASP A 39 -5.91 -19.69 45.54
CA ASP A 39 -4.89 -19.95 46.56
C ASP A 39 -5.49 -19.91 47.98
N ASN A 40 -6.39 -18.96 48.25
CA ASN A 40 -7.08 -18.86 49.53
C ASN A 40 -7.99 -20.07 49.80
N LEU A 41 -8.76 -20.52 48.82
CA LEU A 41 -9.60 -21.72 48.94
C LEU A 41 -8.72 -22.94 49.23
N GLN A 42 -7.65 -23.13 48.47
CA GLN A 42 -6.73 -24.25 48.65
C GLN A 42 -6.06 -24.24 50.03
N ALA A 43 -5.72 -23.06 50.56
CA ALA A 43 -5.18 -22.92 51.91
C ALA A 43 -6.22 -23.31 52.97
N LEU A 44 -7.46 -22.84 52.84
CA LEU A 44 -8.55 -23.16 53.76
C LEU A 44 -8.88 -24.66 53.75
N VAL A 45 -8.92 -25.32 52.58
CA VAL A 45 -9.11 -26.77 52.48
C VAL A 45 -8.06 -27.51 53.30
N LYS A 46 -6.77 -27.16 53.12
CA LYS A 46 -5.67 -27.78 53.88
C LYS A 46 -5.78 -27.55 55.38
N GLU A 47 -6.20 -26.37 55.81
CA GLU A 47 -6.41 -26.07 57.23
C GLU A 47 -7.57 -26.88 57.83
N VAL A 48 -8.70 -26.99 57.12
CA VAL A 48 -9.86 -27.76 57.55
C VAL A 48 -9.52 -29.25 57.63
N ASP A 49 -8.85 -29.81 56.62
CA ASP A 49 -8.44 -31.22 56.62
C ASP A 49 -7.44 -31.53 57.75
N ALA A 50 -6.47 -30.64 57.99
CA ALA A 50 -5.54 -30.79 59.10
C ALA A 50 -6.23 -30.75 60.47
N LEU A 51 -7.27 -29.92 60.64
CA LEU A 51 -8.08 -29.89 61.86
C LEU A 51 -8.96 -31.13 61.99
N LYS A 52 -9.53 -31.63 60.89
CA LYS A 52 -10.29 -32.89 60.83
C LYS A 52 -9.47 -34.03 61.41
N LEU A 53 -8.26 -34.25 60.89
CA LEU A 53 -7.35 -35.31 61.35
C LEU A 53 -7.02 -35.20 62.85
N LYS A 54 -6.80 -33.97 63.35
CA LYS A 54 -6.56 -33.74 64.78
C LYS A 54 -7.77 -34.11 65.62
N VAL A 55 -8.99 -33.72 65.20
CA VAL A 55 -10.22 -34.04 65.91
C VAL A 55 -10.46 -35.54 65.93
N GLU A 56 -10.34 -36.24 64.80
CA GLU A 56 -10.44 -37.70 64.71
C GLU A 56 -9.49 -38.39 65.69
N GLN A 57 -8.22 -37.97 65.71
CA GLN A 57 -7.24 -38.49 66.65
C GLN A 57 -7.68 -38.29 68.12
N THR A 58 -8.27 -37.14 68.46
CA THR A 58 -8.80 -36.91 69.81
C THR A 58 -10.06 -37.71 70.11
N MET A 59 -10.90 -37.99 69.11
CA MET A 59 -12.07 -38.85 69.25
C MET A 59 -11.69 -40.29 69.55
N PHE A 60 -10.69 -40.83 68.83
CA PHE A 60 -10.14 -42.16 69.13
C PHE A 60 -9.49 -42.22 70.51
N LYS A 61 -8.73 -41.19 70.91
CA LYS A 61 -8.15 -41.11 72.27
C LYS A 61 -9.21 -41.09 73.37
N ALA A 62 -10.40 -40.59 73.08
CA ALA A 62 -11.54 -40.58 74.00
C ALA A 62 -12.37 -41.88 73.97
N GLY A 63 -11.96 -42.90 73.20
CA GLY A 63 -12.64 -44.18 73.12
C GLY A 63 -13.90 -44.20 72.26
N LYS A 64 -14.11 -43.21 71.38
CA LYS A 64 -15.20 -43.25 70.40
C LYS A 64 -14.98 -44.38 69.38
N SER A 65 -16.08 -44.93 68.88
CA SER A 65 -16.03 -45.99 67.85
C SER A 65 -15.57 -45.44 66.50
N ALA A 66 -15.09 -46.32 65.62
CA ALA A 66 -14.72 -45.94 64.26
C ALA A 66 -15.94 -45.46 63.46
N GLU A 67 -17.12 -46.04 63.67
CA GLU A 67 -18.37 -45.58 63.06
C GLU A 67 -18.71 -44.14 63.46
N ASP A 68 -18.61 -43.78 64.76
CA ASP A 68 -18.92 -42.43 65.23
C ASP A 68 -17.94 -41.39 64.64
N VAL A 69 -16.65 -41.75 64.57
CA VAL A 69 -15.61 -40.88 63.99
C VAL A 69 -15.84 -40.71 62.49
N GLY A 70 -16.16 -41.81 61.78
CA GLY A 70 -16.45 -41.78 60.34
C GLY A 70 -17.67 -40.91 60.02
N SER A 71 -18.76 -41.06 60.76
CA SER A 71 -19.98 -40.26 60.56
C SER A 71 -19.71 -38.76 60.72
N TRP A 72 -18.90 -38.37 61.69
CA TRP A 72 -18.51 -36.97 61.87
C TRP A 72 -17.57 -36.50 60.75
N SER A 73 -16.56 -37.31 60.40
CA SER A 73 -15.57 -36.98 59.37
C SER A 73 -16.22 -36.73 58.01
N SER A 74 -17.16 -37.59 57.59
CA SER A 74 -17.85 -37.45 56.31
C SER A 74 -18.63 -36.13 56.18
N SER A 75 -19.12 -35.56 57.29
CA SER A 75 -19.79 -34.25 57.25
C SER A 75 -18.86 -33.08 56.90
N ILE A 76 -17.55 -33.27 57.06
CA ILE A 76 -16.51 -32.27 56.74
C ILE A 76 -15.88 -32.57 55.38
N GLU A 77 -15.78 -33.84 55.01
CA GLU A 77 -15.21 -34.28 53.73
C GLU A 77 -16.02 -33.79 52.52
N GLU A 78 -17.35 -33.70 52.62
CA GLU A 78 -18.20 -33.22 51.52
C GLU A 78 -17.90 -31.75 51.15
N PRO A 79 -17.93 -30.77 52.08
CA PRO A 79 -17.52 -29.39 51.77
C PRO A 79 -16.07 -29.23 51.31
N ILE A 80 -15.15 -30.09 51.79
CA ILE A 80 -13.76 -30.12 51.31
C ILE A 80 -13.74 -30.52 49.83
N ALA A 81 -14.42 -31.61 49.48
CA ALA A 81 -14.47 -32.11 48.11
C ALA A 81 -15.07 -31.07 47.14
N GLU A 82 -16.16 -30.41 47.54
CA GLU A 82 -16.75 -29.31 46.76
C GLU A 82 -15.77 -28.16 46.54
N ALA A 83 -15.02 -27.77 47.58
CA ALA A 83 -14.03 -26.71 47.46
C ALA A 83 -12.84 -27.12 46.58
N ASP A 84 -12.40 -28.38 46.64
CA ASP A 84 -11.35 -28.91 45.77
C ASP A 84 -11.78 -28.97 44.29
N GLU A 85 -13.04 -29.32 44.02
CA GLU A 85 -13.62 -29.22 42.68
C GLU A 85 -13.63 -27.77 42.18
N GLU A 86 -14.00 -26.81 43.02
CA GLU A 86 -13.98 -25.40 42.66
C GLU A 86 -12.56 -24.88 42.44
N VAL A 87 -11.58 -25.28 43.27
CA VAL A 87 -10.15 -24.99 43.04
C VAL A 87 -9.72 -25.49 41.66
N SER A 88 -10.10 -26.72 41.30
CA SER A 88 -9.79 -27.31 39.99
C SER A 88 -10.44 -26.55 38.83
N ARG A 89 -11.69 -26.10 38.99
CA ARG A 89 -12.38 -25.26 38.00
C ARG A 89 -11.68 -23.92 37.81
N LEU A 90 -11.25 -23.28 38.90
CA LEU A 90 -10.52 -22.01 38.85
C LEU A 90 -9.16 -22.16 38.17
N GLU A 91 -8.42 -23.23 38.46
CA GLU A 91 -7.15 -23.51 37.79
C GLU A 91 -7.33 -23.67 36.28
N LYS A 92 -8.33 -24.45 35.86
CA LYS A 92 -8.68 -24.60 34.45
C LYS A 92 -9.03 -23.25 33.80
N TRP A 93 -9.90 -22.47 34.45
CA TRP A 93 -10.31 -21.15 33.95
C TRP A 93 -9.11 -20.20 33.78
N LEU A 94 -8.16 -20.20 34.73
CA LEU A 94 -6.95 -19.37 34.66
C LEU A 94 -6.06 -19.77 33.48
N VAL A 95 -5.87 -21.07 33.25
CA VAL A 95 -5.05 -21.59 32.14
C VAL A 95 -5.69 -21.26 30.80
N GLU A 96 -6.99 -21.51 30.65
CA GLU A 96 -7.73 -21.24 29.40
C GLU A 96 -7.72 -19.75 29.07
N THR A 97 -8.09 -18.90 30.04
CA THR A 97 -8.14 -17.44 29.84
C THR A 97 -6.77 -16.86 29.52
N ASN A 98 -5.71 -17.34 30.18
CA ASN A 98 -4.35 -16.91 29.89
C ASN A 98 -3.91 -17.38 28.49
N GLY A 99 -4.24 -18.60 28.10
CA GLY A 99 -3.99 -19.12 26.75
C GLY A 99 -4.67 -18.29 25.66
N GLU A 100 -5.93 -17.89 25.87
CA GLU A 100 -6.66 -17.01 24.94
C GLU A 100 -6.04 -15.61 24.83
N ILE A 101 -5.52 -15.07 25.93
CA ILE A 101 -4.81 -13.77 25.92
C ILE A 101 -3.52 -13.88 25.11
N GLU A 102 -2.72 -14.92 25.32
CA GLU A 102 -1.46 -15.11 24.60
C GLU A 102 -1.69 -15.41 23.11
N HIS A 103 -2.68 -16.23 22.77
CA HIS A 103 -3.06 -16.47 21.37
C HIS A 103 -3.49 -15.19 20.66
N ARG A 104 -4.26 -14.33 21.32
CA ARG A 104 -4.65 -13.02 20.75
C ARG A 104 -3.44 -12.14 20.50
N LYS A 105 -2.54 -12.00 21.49
CA LYS A 105 -1.29 -11.22 21.32
C LYS A 105 -0.45 -11.72 20.15
N HIS A 106 -0.30 -13.04 20.02
CA HIS A 106 0.46 -13.63 18.92
C HIS A 106 -0.18 -13.31 17.57
N LYS A 107 -1.50 -13.49 17.46
CA LYS A 107 -2.25 -13.18 16.24
C LYS A 107 -2.13 -11.71 15.86
N ASP A 108 -2.30 -10.79 16.81
CA ASP A 108 -2.20 -9.35 16.57
C ASP A 108 -0.79 -8.96 16.10
N GLU A 109 0.24 -9.57 16.67
CA GLU A 109 1.63 -9.35 16.28
C GLU A 109 1.93 -9.91 14.88
N GLU A 110 1.41 -11.07 14.52
CA GLU A 110 1.53 -11.63 13.17
C GLU A 110 0.82 -10.76 12.13
N GLU A 111 -0.39 -10.28 12.43
CA GLU A 111 -1.12 -9.36 11.57
C GLU A 111 -0.37 -8.04 11.38
N ARG A 112 0.22 -7.50 12.44
CA ARG A 112 1.06 -6.30 12.37
C ARG A 112 2.28 -6.51 11.47
N LYS A 113 2.96 -7.66 11.58
CA LYS A 113 4.07 -8.03 10.71
C LYS A 113 3.64 -8.21 9.26
N ALA A 114 2.47 -8.79 9.02
CA ALA A 114 1.93 -8.97 7.67
C ALA A 114 1.63 -7.62 7.01
N ARG A 115 0.96 -6.70 7.73
CA ARG A 115 0.69 -5.34 7.26
C ARG A 115 1.97 -4.58 6.92
N ALA A 116 2.98 -4.64 7.79
CA ALA A 116 4.26 -3.97 7.55
C ALA A 116 4.96 -4.49 6.26
N ARG A 117 4.94 -5.81 6.03
CA ARG A 117 5.48 -6.39 4.78
C ARG A 117 4.67 -6.00 3.55
N GLU A 118 3.36 -5.92 3.67
CA GLU A 118 2.50 -5.49 2.57
C GLU A 118 2.76 -4.02 2.18
N GLU A 119 2.92 -3.14 3.16
CA GLU A 119 3.30 -1.74 2.96
C GLU A 119 4.68 -1.60 2.30
N GLU A 120 5.66 -2.39 2.75
CA GLU A 120 7.00 -2.44 2.15
C GLU A 120 6.94 -2.87 0.67
N LEU A 121 6.27 -3.98 0.38
CA LEU A 121 6.09 -4.45 -0.99
C LEU A 121 5.31 -3.45 -1.86
N LYS A 122 4.35 -2.73 -1.27
CA LYS A 122 3.61 -1.68 -1.98
C LYS A 122 4.52 -0.52 -2.34
N PHE A 123 5.34 -0.06 -1.39
CA PHE A 123 6.31 0.99 -1.65
C PHE A 123 7.31 0.59 -2.74
N GLU A 124 7.84 -0.63 -2.70
CA GLU A 124 8.75 -1.14 -3.75
C GLU A 124 8.08 -1.20 -5.12
N ARG A 125 6.82 -1.63 -5.20
CA ARG A 125 6.05 -1.63 -6.46
C ARG A 125 5.87 -0.22 -7.00
N GLU A 126 5.52 0.75 -6.15
CA GLU A 126 5.36 2.16 -6.55
C GLU A 126 6.69 2.75 -7.07
N GLN A 127 7.82 2.42 -6.43
CA GLN A 127 9.14 2.83 -6.91
C GLN A 127 9.46 2.23 -8.29
N MET A 128 9.18 0.95 -8.51
CA MET A 128 9.37 0.29 -9.79
C MET A 128 8.46 0.87 -10.88
N GLU A 129 7.18 1.12 -10.56
CA GLU A 129 6.22 1.72 -11.48
C GLU A 129 6.64 3.12 -11.89
N MET A 130 7.05 3.97 -10.94
CA MET A 130 7.60 5.30 -11.23
C MET A 130 8.83 5.23 -12.14
N LYS A 131 9.72 4.26 -11.92
CA LYS A 131 10.91 4.06 -12.76
C LYS A 131 10.53 3.64 -14.18
N LEU A 132 9.59 2.69 -14.33
CA LEU A 132 9.09 2.25 -15.63
C LEU A 132 8.39 3.38 -16.39
N GLU A 133 7.59 4.20 -15.70
CA GLU A 133 6.93 5.37 -16.27
C GLU A 133 7.95 6.36 -16.84
N PHE A 134 9.02 6.64 -16.09
CA PHE A 134 10.10 7.52 -16.53
C PHE A 134 10.87 6.96 -17.73
N GLU A 135 11.20 5.66 -17.71
CA GLU A 135 11.85 4.98 -18.84
C GLU A 135 10.96 5.02 -20.09
N ARG A 136 9.65 4.77 -19.96
CA ARG A 136 8.68 4.89 -21.05
C ARG A 136 8.65 6.29 -21.64
N GLN A 137 8.62 7.33 -20.79
CA GLN A 137 8.63 8.73 -21.25
C GLN A 137 9.91 9.07 -22.01
N LEU A 138 11.07 8.60 -21.54
CA LEU A 138 12.35 8.76 -22.24
C LEU A 138 12.34 8.07 -23.60
N GLU A 139 11.79 6.87 -23.69
CA GLU A 139 11.72 6.11 -24.93
C GLU A 139 10.75 6.74 -25.93
N GLU A 140 9.60 7.24 -25.47
CA GLU A 140 8.67 8.00 -26.29
C GLU A 140 9.25 9.32 -26.81
N THR A 141 10.00 10.05 -25.98
CA THR A 141 10.66 11.29 -26.45
C THR A 141 11.72 10.98 -27.49
N LYS A 142 12.54 9.94 -27.29
CA LYS A 142 13.51 9.49 -28.30
C LYS A 142 12.82 9.06 -29.60
N ALA A 143 11.73 8.31 -29.52
CA ALA A 143 10.97 7.88 -30.70
C ALA A 143 10.36 9.07 -31.48
N LYS A 144 9.92 10.13 -30.78
CA LYS A 144 9.41 11.35 -31.40
C LYS A 144 10.52 12.23 -32.01
N GLN A 145 11.72 12.23 -31.42
CA GLN A 145 12.86 13.03 -31.90
C GLN A 145 13.57 12.38 -33.10
N GLN A 146 13.67 11.05 -33.16
CA GLN A 146 14.37 10.35 -34.25
C GLN A 146 13.91 10.73 -35.67
N PRO A 147 12.60 10.82 -35.99
CA PRO A 147 12.14 11.24 -37.31
C PRO A 147 12.50 12.69 -37.64
N VAL A 148 12.41 13.58 -36.64
CA VAL A 148 12.73 15.00 -36.77
C VAL A 148 14.22 15.19 -37.02
N GLU A 149 15.07 14.49 -36.28
CA GLU A 149 16.52 14.49 -36.49
C GLU A 149 16.90 13.95 -37.87
N LYS A 150 16.26 12.87 -38.32
CA LYS A 150 16.45 12.31 -39.67
C LYS A 150 16.01 13.29 -40.76
N ALA A 151 14.85 13.94 -40.61
CA ALA A 151 14.37 14.95 -41.56
C ALA A 151 15.32 16.15 -41.63
N ASN A 152 15.76 16.66 -40.49
CA ASN A 152 16.74 17.76 -40.42
C ASN A 152 18.08 17.38 -41.08
N GLN A 153 18.57 16.15 -40.90
CA GLN A 153 19.78 15.68 -41.58
C GLN A 153 19.59 15.55 -43.10
N ILE A 154 18.44 15.06 -43.55
CA ILE A 154 18.12 14.97 -44.98
C ILE A 154 18.05 16.38 -45.59
N GLU A 155 17.40 17.32 -44.91
CA GLU A 155 17.29 18.70 -45.34
C GLU A 155 18.67 19.38 -45.42
N GLN A 156 19.51 19.23 -44.38
CA GLN A 156 20.87 19.75 -44.39
C GLN A 156 21.72 19.16 -45.54
N LYS A 157 21.61 17.85 -45.78
CA LYS A 157 22.28 17.19 -46.92
C LYS A 157 21.77 17.74 -48.25
N GLY A 158 20.47 17.98 -48.39
CA GLY A 158 19.86 18.60 -49.57
C GLY A 158 20.36 20.02 -49.81
N GLN A 159 20.35 20.86 -48.76
CA GLN A 159 20.86 22.23 -48.82
C GLN A 159 22.35 22.28 -49.17
N GLN A 160 23.16 21.38 -48.60
CA GLN A 160 24.59 21.29 -48.89
C GLN A 160 24.84 20.81 -50.32
N SER A 161 24.07 19.82 -50.79
CA SER A 161 24.13 19.36 -52.18
C SER A 161 23.80 20.49 -53.16
N TYR A 162 22.74 21.26 -52.88
CA TYR A 162 22.35 22.42 -53.69
C TYR A 162 23.45 23.50 -53.71
N ARG A 163 24.05 23.82 -52.56
CA ARG A 163 25.19 24.76 -52.47
C ARG A 163 26.38 24.27 -53.29
N ASN A 164 26.73 22.99 -53.19
CA ASN A 164 27.84 22.40 -53.95
C ASN A 164 27.57 22.44 -55.45
N TYR A 165 26.38 22.05 -55.88
CA TYR A 165 25.96 22.08 -57.29
C TYR A 165 26.00 23.50 -57.87
N ARG A 166 25.47 24.48 -57.13
CA ARG A 166 25.49 25.90 -57.50
C ARG A 166 26.92 26.46 -57.57
N SER A 167 27.83 26.01 -56.71
CA SER A 167 29.24 26.41 -56.72
C SER A 167 29.99 25.85 -57.93
N GLN A 168 29.74 24.58 -58.27
CA GLN A 168 30.42 23.89 -59.38
C GLN A 168 29.88 24.27 -60.77
N ASN A 169 28.68 24.86 -60.86
CA ASN A 169 28.03 25.25 -62.11
C ASN A 169 27.78 26.78 -62.18
N PRO A 170 28.82 27.60 -62.42
CA PRO A 170 28.71 29.06 -62.36
C PRO A 170 27.76 29.66 -63.42
N LYS A 171 27.56 28.97 -64.55
CA LYS A 171 26.56 29.37 -65.57
C LYS A 171 25.13 29.24 -65.04
N VAL A 172 24.81 28.11 -64.42
CA VAL A 172 23.49 27.86 -63.81
C VAL A 172 23.22 28.85 -62.68
N ARG A 173 24.25 29.20 -61.90
CA ARG A 173 24.14 30.27 -60.90
C ARG A 173 23.77 31.62 -61.53
N ALA A 174 24.43 32.01 -62.62
CA ALA A 174 24.16 33.28 -63.30
C ALA A 174 22.75 33.33 -63.92
N GLU A 175 22.25 32.20 -64.44
CA GLU A 175 20.88 32.10 -64.94
C GLU A 175 19.85 32.23 -63.81
N ILE A 176 20.03 31.51 -62.69
CA ILE A 176 19.14 31.60 -61.52
C ILE A 176 19.13 33.00 -60.91
N ASP A 177 20.32 33.61 -60.74
CA ASP A 177 20.46 34.97 -60.19
C ASP A 177 19.96 36.04 -61.18
N GLY A 178 19.87 35.71 -62.46
CA GLY A 178 19.27 36.55 -63.50
C GLY A 178 17.74 36.45 -63.60
N LEU A 179 17.10 35.50 -62.89
CA LEU A 179 15.64 35.37 -62.92
C LEU A 179 14.97 36.52 -62.14
N PRO A 180 13.93 37.16 -62.70
CA PRO A 180 13.21 38.27 -62.07
C PRO A 180 12.42 37.86 -60.81
N LEU A 181 12.42 36.57 -60.48
CA LEU A 181 11.79 35.99 -59.30
C LEU A 181 12.65 36.12 -58.03
N THR A 182 13.91 36.54 -58.16
CA THR A 182 14.77 36.91 -57.03
C THR A 182 14.85 38.43 -56.91
N THR A 183 15.04 38.97 -55.70
CA THR A 183 15.13 40.43 -55.50
C THR A 183 16.23 41.07 -56.37
N GLU A 184 17.37 40.40 -56.49
CA GLU A 184 18.50 40.87 -57.31
C GLU A 184 18.22 40.76 -58.81
N GLY A 185 17.63 39.65 -59.26
CA GLY A 185 17.25 39.47 -60.67
C GLY A 185 16.10 40.39 -61.10
N TYR A 186 15.17 40.72 -60.19
CA TYR A 186 14.13 41.72 -60.43
C TYR A 186 14.75 43.11 -60.67
N GLU A 187 15.65 43.56 -59.80
CA GLU A 187 16.30 44.87 -59.96
C GLU A 187 17.22 44.89 -61.19
N ARG A 188 17.89 43.77 -61.52
CA ARG A 188 18.67 43.65 -62.76
C ARG A 188 17.77 43.76 -64.00
N ALA A 189 16.67 43.02 -64.06
CA ALA A 189 15.73 43.07 -65.18
C ALA A 189 15.11 44.46 -65.33
N LYS A 190 14.73 45.07 -64.21
CA LYS A 190 14.23 46.44 -64.14
C LYS A 190 15.24 47.46 -64.67
N ASN A 191 16.51 47.35 -64.30
CA ASN A 191 17.58 48.22 -64.81
C ASN A 191 17.81 48.05 -66.33
N ILE A 192 17.72 46.82 -66.86
CA ILE A 192 17.82 46.57 -68.31
C ILE A 192 16.67 47.25 -69.05
N LEU A 193 15.43 47.04 -68.61
CA LEU A 193 14.25 47.63 -69.25
C LEU A 193 14.27 49.17 -69.18
N ILE A 194 14.72 49.73 -68.05
CA ILE A 194 14.94 51.19 -67.92
C ILE A 194 16.04 51.66 -68.88
N GLY A 195 17.12 50.89 -69.06
CA GLY A 195 18.18 51.22 -70.02
C GLY A 195 17.70 51.22 -71.48
N GLU A 196 16.86 50.26 -71.88
CA GLU A 196 16.38 50.12 -73.26
C GLU A 196 15.27 51.12 -73.62
N TYR A 197 14.34 51.38 -72.70
CA TYR A 197 13.15 52.17 -72.97
C TYR A 197 13.16 53.53 -72.27
N GLY A 198 14.15 53.83 -71.44
CA GLY A 198 14.29 55.11 -70.75
C GLY A 198 13.51 55.15 -69.43
N LYS A 199 12.25 55.58 -69.46
CA LYS A 199 11.41 55.72 -68.27
C LYS A 199 10.48 54.53 -68.10
N THR A 200 10.08 54.25 -66.86
CA THR A 200 9.11 53.18 -66.57
C THR A 200 7.80 53.33 -67.33
N SER A 201 7.35 54.56 -67.55
CA SER A 201 6.16 54.86 -68.37
C SER A 201 6.31 54.40 -69.82
N GLU A 202 7.53 54.47 -70.38
CA GLU A 202 7.83 54.08 -71.76
C GLU A 202 7.93 52.55 -71.89
N ILE A 203 8.49 51.87 -70.89
CA ILE A 203 8.48 50.40 -70.77
C ILE A 203 7.04 49.88 -70.76
N VAL A 204 6.18 50.45 -69.91
CA VAL A 204 4.77 50.05 -69.79
C VAL A 204 4.03 50.30 -71.10
N ASN A 205 4.25 51.47 -71.73
CA ASN A 205 3.59 51.79 -73.00
C ASN A 205 4.03 50.84 -74.12
N ALA A 206 5.33 50.52 -74.21
CA ALA A 206 5.86 49.54 -75.16
C ALA A 206 5.28 48.14 -74.93
N TYR A 207 5.16 47.71 -73.67
CA TYR A 207 4.53 46.44 -73.32
C TYR A 207 3.04 46.40 -73.72
N VAL A 208 2.29 47.46 -73.44
CA VAL A 208 0.88 47.59 -73.83
C VAL A 208 0.73 47.59 -75.36
N GLN A 209 1.60 48.29 -76.09
CA GLN A 209 1.62 48.27 -77.55
C GLN A 209 1.95 46.88 -78.10
N ASN A 210 2.91 46.18 -77.49
CA ASN A 210 3.24 44.81 -77.87
C ASN A 210 2.05 43.88 -77.66
N ILE A 211 1.35 43.97 -76.52
CA ILE A 211 0.11 43.20 -76.28
C ILE A 211 -0.96 43.55 -77.31
N ALA A 212 -1.17 44.84 -77.59
CA ALA A 212 -2.18 45.31 -78.54
C ALA A 212 -1.89 44.84 -79.98
N ASN A 213 -0.60 44.67 -80.32
CA ASN A 213 -0.14 44.20 -81.62
C ASN A 213 0.05 42.68 -81.69
N LEU A 214 -0.21 41.94 -80.60
CA LEU A 214 -0.23 40.49 -80.68
C LEU A 214 -1.36 40.07 -81.63
N PRO A 215 -1.11 39.14 -82.57
CA PRO A 215 -2.14 38.65 -83.46
C PRO A 215 -3.28 38.06 -82.64
N VAL A 216 -4.47 38.62 -82.79
CA VAL A 216 -5.70 38.05 -82.24
C VAL A 216 -5.89 36.70 -82.91
N ILE A 217 -5.68 35.61 -82.18
CA ILE A 217 -5.98 34.27 -82.66
C ILE A 217 -7.50 34.15 -82.70
N THR A 218 -8.11 34.56 -83.83
CA THR A 218 -9.53 34.39 -84.09
C THR A 218 -9.80 32.93 -84.46
N GLY A 219 -10.10 32.12 -83.45
CA GLY A 219 -10.91 30.91 -83.56
C GLY A 219 -10.31 29.73 -84.35
N THR A 220 -9.94 28.69 -83.60
CA THR A 220 -10.56 27.39 -83.83
C THR A 220 -11.39 27.06 -82.60
N GLN A 221 -12.70 27.06 -82.84
CA GLN A 221 -13.76 26.42 -82.07
C GLN A 221 -13.24 25.12 -81.41
N PRO A 222 -13.40 24.89 -80.08
CA PRO A 222 -13.12 23.58 -79.52
C PRO A 222 -14.06 22.58 -80.18
N ALA A 223 -13.50 21.57 -80.85
CA ALA A 223 -14.27 20.43 -81.29
C ALA A 223 -14.94 19.81 -80.04
N PRO A 224 -16.26 19.57 -80.05
CA PRO A 224 -16.88 18.90 -78.93
C PRO A 224 -16.42 17.45 -78.90
N ILE A 225 -15.80 17.11 -77.75
CA ILE A 225 -15.47 15.79 -77.19
C ILE A 225 -14.29 15.06 -77.83
#